data_AF-A0A914ECK2-F1
#
_entry.id   AF-A0A914ECK2-F1
#
_cell.length_a   1.000
_cell.length_b   1.000
_cell.length_c   1.000
_cell.angle_alpha   90.00
_cell.angle_beta   90.00
_cell.angle_gamma   90.00
#
_symmetry.space_group_name_H-M   'P 1'
#
loop_
_entity.id
_entity.type
_entity.pdbx_description
1 polymer ?
#
loop_
_entity_poly.entity_id
_entity_poly.type
_entity_poly.pdbx_seq_one_letter_code
_entity_poly.pdbx_strand_id
1 'polypeptide(L)'
;MDVVEFARYYNNNPLNNIEYDEDLFQTIKRIANSGFIQQIIERKHEITLLDSATYFLRHLDRIFEKNYKPNELDILRARFPTTGIIEIDFPYKNYMLR
;
A
#
# COMPACT_ATOMS: atom_id res chain seq x y z
N MET A 1 -17.69 -9.59 -7.90
CA MET A 1 -16.45 -10.21 -7.41
C MET A 1 -16.43 -10.29 -5.89
N ASP A 2 -16.67 -11.46 -5.31
CA ASP A 2 -16.54 -11.65 -3.86
C ASP A 2 -15.04 -11.72 -3.44
N VAL A 3 -14.74 -11.61 -2.14
CA VAL A 3 -13.37 -11.67 -1.58
C VAL A 3 -12.61 -12.92 -2.01
N VAL A 4 -13.28 -14.07 -2.03
CA VAL A 4 -12.74 -15.38 -2.43
C VAL A 4 -12.42 -15.40 -3.92
N GLU A 5 -13.30 -14.83 -4.73
CA GLU A 5 -13.09 -14.70 -6.17
C GLU A 5 -11.91 -13.77 -6.50
N PHE A 6 -11.80 -12.65 -5.78
CA PHE A 6 -10.67 -11.73 -5.87
C PHE A 6 -9.34 -12.41 -5.50
N ALA A 7 -9.31 -13.16 -4.40
CA ALA A 7 -8.10 -13.90 -3.97
C ALA A 7 -7.67 -14.96 -5.00
N ARG A 8 -8.63 -15.67 -5.61
CA ARG A 8 -8.34 -16.65 -6.67
C ARG A 8 -7.77 -15.98 -7.93
N TYR A 9 -8.34 -14.85 -8.34
CA TYR A 9 -7.89 -14.12 -9.52
C TYR A 9 -6.42 -13.66 -9.37
N TYR A 10 -6.07 -13.09 -8.21
CA TYR A 10 -4.73 -12.59 -7.92
C TYR A 10 -3.68 -13.69 -7.72
N ASN A 11 -4.06 -14.83 -7.14
CA ASN A 11 -3.13 -15.96 -7.03
C ASN A 11 -2.74 -16.54 -8.41
N ASN A 12 -3.60 -16.37 -9.42
CA ASN A 12 -3.39 -16.93 -10.75
C ASN A 12 -2.78 -15.95 -11.75
N ASN A 13 -2.63 -14.66 -11.42
CA ASN A 13 -2.07 -13.62 -12.30
C ASN A 13 -0.99 -12.82 -11.55
N PRO A 14 0.32 -13.03 -11.84
CA PRO A 14 1.39 -12.32 -11.15
C PRO A 14 1.34 -10.81 -11.43
N LEU A 15 1.70 -10.02 -10.42
CA LEU A 15 1.48 -8.57 -10.28
C LEU A 15 2.07 -7.65 -11.39
N ASN A 16 2.78 -8.21 -12.38
CA ASN A 16 3.58 -7.41 -13.31
C ASN A 16 2.77 -6.71 -14.41
N ASN A 17 1.51 -7.10 -14.65
CA ASN A 17 0.64 -6.52 -15.69
C ASN A 17 -0.80 -6.26 -15.18
N ILE A 18 -0.95 -5.72 -13.98
CA ILE A 18 -2.28 -5.30 -13.50
C ILE A 18 -2.55 -3.91 -14.04
N GLU A 19 -3.55 -3.80 -14.93
CA GLU A 19 -4.14 -2.51 -15.25
C GLU A 19 -4.98 -2.05 -14.05
N TYR A 20 -4.76 -0.79 -13.64
CA TYR A 20 -5.57 -0.14 -12.63
C TYR A 20 -6.90 0.29 -13.28
N ASP A 21 -7.85 -0.63 -13.33
CA ASP A 21 -9.20 -0.35 -13.79
C ASP A 21 -10.13 0.09 -12.64
N GLU A 22 -11.28 0.64 -13.02
CA GLU A 22 -12.30 1.10 -12.07
C GLU A 22 -12.92 -0.09 -11.31
N ASP A 23 -13.06 -1.24 -11.96
CA ASP A 23 -13.67 -2.43 -11.36
C ASP A 23 -12.82 -3.00 -10.22
N LEU A 24 -11.49 -2.96 -10.37
CA LEU A 24 -10.52 -3.32 -9.37
C LEU A 24 -10.58 -2.36 -8.20
N PHE A 25 -10.61 -1.05 -8.47
CA PHE A 25 -10.75 -0.04 -7.43
C PHE A 25 -12.01 -0.27 -6.57
N GLN A 26 -13.16 -0.41 -7.22
CA GLN A 26 -14.43 -0.66 -6.54
C GLN A 26 -14.42 -1.97 -5.76
N THR A 27 -13.78 -3.01 -6.32
CA THR A 27 -13.64 -4.29 -5.64
C THR A 27 -12.78 -4.16 -4.39
N ILE A 28 -11.57 -3.60 -4.49
CA ILE A 28 -10.68 -3.39 -3.33
C ILE A 28 -11.39 -2.53 -2.28
N LYS A 29 -12.04 -1.44 -2.68
CA LYS A 29 -12.78 -0.55 -1.78
C LYS A 29 -13.92 -1.29 -1.07
N ARG A 30 -14.63 -2.20 -1.75
CA ARG A 30 -15.65 -3.03 -1.11
C ARG A 30 -15.05 -3.99 -0.08
N ILE A 31 -13.95 -4.69 -0.40
CA ILE A 31 -13.37 -5.64 0.57
C ILE A 31 -12.80 -4.88 1.77
N ALA A 32 -12.12 -3.74 1.54
CA ALA A 32 -11.53 -2.92 2.59
C ALA A 32 -12.59 -2.42 3.59
N ASN A 33 -13.79 -2.08 3.11
CA ASN A 33 -14.91 -1.64 3.94
C ASN A 33 -15.77 -2.78 4.49
N SER A 34 -15.46 -4.04 4.17
CA SER A 34 -16.20 -5.18 4.72
C SER A 34 -15.88 -5.36 6.21
N GLY A 35 -16.90 -5.70 7.00
CA GLY A 35 -16.73 -5.94 8.44
C GLY A 35 -15.73 -7.05 8.75
N PHE A 36 -15.58 -8.02 7.85
CA PHE A 36 -14.58 -9.08 7.96
C PHE A 36 -13.15 -8.55 7.92
N ILE A 37 -12.82 -7.70 6.93
CA ILE A 37 -11.48 -7.12 6.82
C ILE A 37 -11.20 -6.17 7.99
N GLN A 38 -12.20 -5.42 8.46
CA GLN A 38 -12.03 -4.56 9.64
C GLN A 38 -11.65 -5.39 10.89
N GLN A 39 -12.33 -6.50 11.14
CA GLN A 39 -12.00 -7.42 12.25
C GLN A 39 -10.59 -8.02 12.11
N ILE A 40 -10.17 -8.36 10.89
CA ILE A 40 -8.81 -8.84 10.63
C ILE A 40 -7.77 -7.75 10.91
N ILE A 41 -8.03 -6.50 10.52
CA ILE A 41 -7.12 -5.38 10.75
C ILE A 41 -6.97 -5.09 12.26
N GLU A 42 -8.02 -5.26 13.05
CA GLU A 42 -7.94 -5.17 14.53
C GLU A 42 -7.00 -6.24 15.12
N ARG A 43 -7.04 -7.44 14.54
CA ARG A 43 -6.18 -8.58 14.90
C ARG A 43 -4.93 -8.68 14.03
N LYS A 44 -4.46 -7.57 13.45
CA LYS A 44 -3.28 -7.55 12.56
C LYS A 44 -1.99 -8.11 13.17
N HIS A 45 -1.92 -8.26 14.49
CA HIS A 45 -0.79 -8.86 15.20
C HIS A 45 -0.78 -10.40 15.10
N GLU A 46 -1.90 -11.03 14.73
CA GLU A 46 -2.05 -12.47 14.54
C GLU A 46 -1.69 -12.92 13.11
N ILE A 47 -1.49 -11.98 12.19
CA ILE A 47 -1.21 -12.23 10.77
C ILE A 47 -0.01 -11.42 10.29
N THR A 48 0.64 -11.87 9.21
CA THR A 48 1.66 -11.06 8.53
C THR A 48 0.97 -10.07 7.59
N LEU A 49 0.72 -8.86 8.09
CA LEU A 49 0.23 -7.74 7.30
C LEU A 49 1.35 -6.70 7.12
N LEU A 50 1.39 -6.04 5.96
CA LEU A 50 2.28 -4.90 5.76
C LEU A 50 1.87 -3.75 6.68
N ASP A 51 2.84 -3.13 7.36
CA ASP A 51 2.59 -1.99 8.25
C ASP A 51 1.89 -0.82 7.55
N SER A 52 2.18 -0.64 6.25
CA SER A 52 1.57 0.39 5.41
C SER A 52 0.22 0.00 4.80
N ALA A 53 -0.23 -1.26 4.92
CA ALA A 53 -1.48 -1.72 4.32
C ALA A 53 -2.67 -0.88 4.78
N THR A 54 -2.82 -0.67 6.09
CA THR A 54 -3.93 0.13 6.64
C THR A 54 -3.90 1.58 6.17
N TYR A 55 -2.71 2.14 5.95
CA TYR A 55 -2.57 3.50 5.44
C TYR A 55 -3.09 3.59 4.00
N PHE A 56 -2.63 2.72 3.11
CA PHE A 56 -3.05 2.74 1.70
C PHE A 56 -4.54 2.37 1.53
N LEU A 57 -5.05 1.39 2.29
CA LEU A 57 -6.47 1.02 2.25
C LEU A 57 -7.42 2.17 2.65
N ARG A 58 -6.99 3.05 3.57
CA ARG A 58 -7.78 4.23 3.97
C ARG A 58 -7.74 5.38 2.97
N HIS A 59 -6.73 5.41 2.11
CA HIS A 59 -6.53 6.49 1.13
C HIS A 59 -6.74 6.02 -0.32
N LEU A 60 -7.44 4.88 -0.51
CA LEU A 60 -7.67 4.29 -1.83
C LEU A 60 -8.24 5.29 -2.83
N ASP A 61 -9.23 6.09 -2.42
CA ASP A 61 -9.86 7.10 -3.29
C ASP A 61 -8.82 8.02 -3.93
N ARG A 62 -7.91 8.57 -3.13
CA ARG A 62 -6.84 9.47 -3.58
C ARG A 62 -5.81 8.75 -4.44
N ILE A 63 -5.46 7.51 -4.09
CA ILE A 63 -4.40 6.75 -4.77
C ILE A 63 -4.83 6.31 -6.17
N PHE A 64 -6.13 6.06 -6.37
CA PHE A 64 -6.71 5.66 -7.65
C PHE A 64 -7.14 6.85 -8.52
N GLU A 65 -6.95 8.10 -8.08
CA GLU A 65 -7.20 9.27 -8.92
C GLU A 65 -6.31 9.24 -10.18
N LYS A 66 -6.88 9.58 -11.34
CA LYS A 66 -6.14 9.62 -12.62
C LYS A 66 -4.88 10.50 -12.58
N ASN A 67 -4.88 11.53 -11.74
CA ASN A 67 -3.78 12.48 -11.58
C ASN A 67 -3.08 12.32 -10.23
N TYR A 68 -3.15 11.13 -9.62
CA TYR A 68 -2.53 10.85 -8.34
C TYR A 68 -1.04 11.24 -8.35
N LYS A 69 -0.67 12.06 -7.36
CA LYS A 69 0.71 12.39 -7.05
C LYS A 69 1.00 11.96 -5.60
N PRO A 70 2.00 11.09 -5.38
CA PRO A 70 2.39 10.69 -4.05
C PRO A 70 2.76 11.89 -3.19
N ASN A 71 2.26 11.93 -1.97
CA ASN A 71 2.71 12.86 -0.95
C ASN A 71 3.90 12.25 -0.17
N GLU A 72 4.49 13.02 0.73
CA GLU A 72 5.62 12.57 1.54
C GLU A 72 5.30 11.33 2.38
N LEU A 73 4.08 11.22 2.92
CA LEU A 73 3.66 10.06 3.69
C LEU A 73 3.52 8.80 2.82
N ASP A 74 3.05 8.92 1.59
CA ASP A 74 3.00 7.80 0.64
C ASP A 74 4.41 7.28 0.38
N ILE A 75 5.37 8.18 0.17
CA ILE A 75 6.77 7.84 -0.07
C ILE A 75 7.38 7.15 1.15
N LEU A 76 7.16 7.70 2.35
CA LEU A 76 7.69 7.15 3.60
C LEU A 76 7.07 5.80 3.97
N ARG A 77 5.83 5.53 3.55
CA ARG A 77 5.09 4.29 3.84
C ARG A 77 5.23 3.25 2.73
N ALA A 78 5.69 3.63 1.54
CA ALA A 78 5.93 2.71 0.45
C ALA A 78 7.10 1.77 0.81
N ARG A 79 6.89 0.47 0.63
CA ARG A 79 7.93 -0.52 0.88
C ARG A 79 8.74 -0.71 -0.39
N PHE A 80 9.92 -0.10 -0.43
CA PHE A 80 10.93 -0.41 -1.43
C PHE A 80 12.07 -1.19 -0.78
N PRO A 81 12.49 -2.32 -1.36
CA PRO A 81 13.70 -3.01 -0.90
C PRO A 81 14.88 -2.04 -0.93
N THR A 82 15.67 -1.99 0.14
CA THR A 82 16.92 -1.21 0.14
C THR A 82 17.89 -1.88 -0.82
N THR A 83 18.29 -1.16 -1.88
CA THR A 83 19.28 -1.63 -2.84
C THR A 83 20.60 -0.91 -2.58
N GLY A 84 21.62 -1.65 -2.13
CA GLY A 84 22.93 -1.07 -1.83
C GLY A 84 22.95 -0.18 -0.60
N ILE A 85 23.97 0.67 -0.52
CA ILE A 85 24.16 1.66 0.54
C ILE A 85 23.82 3.03 -0.04
N ILE A 86 22.92 3.76 0.62
CA ILE A 86 22.57 5.13 0.28
C ILE A 86 23.16 6.01 1.39
N GLU A 87 24.18 6.80 1.07
CA GLU A 87 24.75 7.79 1.98
C GLU A 87 24.10 9.15 1.75
N ILE A 88 23.70 9.83 2.82
CA ILE A 88 23.06 11.15 2.77
C ILE A 88 23.80 12.07 3.73
N ASP A 89 24.63 12.94 3.17
CA ASP A 89 25.29 13.99 3.93
C ASP A 89 24.34 15.21 4.06
N PHE A 90 24.10 15.70 5.28
CA PHE A 90 23.31 16.92 5.48
C PHE A 90 23.87 17.84 6.59
N PRO A 91 23.81 19.16 6.42
CA PRO A 91 24.29 20.10 7.43
C PRO A 91 23.31 20.20 8.60
N TYR A 92 23.85 20.18 9.82
CA TYR A 92 23.11 20.48 11.05
C TYR A 92 23.92 21.45 11.92
N LYS A 93 23.42 22.69 12.05
CA LYS A 93 24.14 23.81 12.68
C LYS A 93 25.49 24.03 11.98
N ASN A 94 26.59 23.99 12.73
CA ASN A 94 27.96 24.16 12.22
C ASN A 94 28.64 22.82 11.90
N TYR A 95 27.88 21.72 11.81
CA TYR A 95 28.41 20.38 11.55
C TYR A 95 27.80 19.78 10.29
N MET A 96 28.59 18.98 9.57
CA MET A 96 28.08 18.11 8.50
C MET A 96 27.85 16.71 9.09
N LEU A 97 26.62 16.24 9.04
CA LEU A 97 26.28 14.86 9.41
C LEU A 97 26.39 14.00 8.15
N ARG A 98 27.03 12.84 8.31
CA ARG A 98 27.16 11.79 7.30
C ARG A 98 26.52 10.53 7.86
#